data_AF-A0A940RC83-F1
#
_entry.id   AF-A0A940RC83-F1
#
_cell.length_a   1.000
_cell.length_b   1.000
_cell.length_c   1.000
_cell.angle_alpha   90.00
_cell.angle_beta   90.00
_cell.angle_gamma   90.00
#
_symmetry.space_group_name_H-M   'P 1'
#
loop_
_entity.id
_entity.type
_entity.pdbx_description
1 polymer ?
#
loop_
_entity_poly.entity_id
_entity_poly.type
_entity_poly.pdbx_seq_one_letter_code
_entity_poly.pdbx_strand_id
1 'polypeptide(L)'
;MKNIIIAALFLLPFFALAQDTCKLTTTTDPFTHQTKISTGFIPFTANGVQLSISVDATPTEIDFFFWFTKDQKCFDEASTIQLNFEGDRYRLNLKNTGSMNCQGAFHFSFKNSAHTPPQLQRLLDKRVSSFRITGPNKTITEVSFSEEQKAQLLRMASCVVRDSKTLLKK
;
A
#
# COMPACT_ATOMS: atom_id res chain seq x y z
N MET A 1 16.53 -23.20 46.28
CA MET A 1 16.79 -21.96 45.51
C MET A 1 16.86 -22.24 44.00
N LYS A 2 15.93 -23.01 43.43
CA LYS A 2 15.95 -23.39 41.98
C LYS A 2 14.61 -23.10 41.26
N ASN A 3 13.56 -22.79 42.03
CA ASN A 3 12.20 -22.65 41.51
C ASN A 3 11.76 -21.19 41.29
N ILE A 4 12.60 -20.20 41.64
CA ILE A 4 12.27 -18.77 41.47
C ILE A 4 12.62 -18.29 40.03
N ILE A 5 13.59 -18.92 39.37
CA ILE A 5 14.03 -18.54 38.02
C ILE A 5 12.99 -18.91 36.95
N ILE A 6 12.17 -19.95 37.19
CA ILE A 6 11.16 -20.42 36.22
C ILE A 6 9.92 -19.50 36.22
N ALA A 7 9.60 -18.84 37.34
CA ALA A 7 8.48 -17.91 37.41
C ALA A 7 8.75 -16.58 36.69
N ALA A 8 10.02 -16.15 36.58
CA ALA A 8 10.39 -14.93 35.87
C ALA A 8 10.32 -15.07 34.33
N LEU A 9 10.38 -16.29 33.79
CA LEU A 9 10.33 -16.53 32.34
C LEU A 9 8.90 -16.54 31.77
N PHE A 10 7.88 -16.69 32.62
CA PHE A 10 6.46 -16.73 32.21
C PHE A 10 5.77 -15.36 32.22
N LEU A 11 6.45 -14.29 32.64
CA LEU A 11 5.92 -12.92 32.68
C LEU A 11 6.34 -12.04 31.50
N LEU A 12 7.00 -12.61 30.49
CA LEU A 12 7.48 -11.89 29.29
C LEU A 12 6.52 -11.82 28.07
N PRO A 13 5.17 -12.03 28.11
CA PRO A 13 4.35 -11.85 26.92
C PRO A 13 3.57 -10.51 26.88
N PHE A 14 4.03 -9.45 27.56
CA PHE A 14 3.25 -8.18 27.62
C PHE A 14 3.96 -6.90 27.13
N PHE A 15 5.21 -7.00 26.64
CA PHE A 15 5.90 -5.84 26.03
C PHE A 15 6.02 -5.94 24.51
N ALA A 16 5.05 -6.57 23.84
CA ALA A 16 4.74 -6.22 22.46
C ALA A 16 3.97 -4.89 22.45
N LEU A 17 4.58 -3.83 22.99
CA LEU A 17 4.23 -2.48 22.61
C LEU A 17 4.42 -2.45 21.10
N ALA A 18 3.30 -2.33 20.39
CA ALA A 18 3.25 -2.16 18.96
C ALA A 18 4.34 -1.14 18.58
N GLN A 19 5.40 -1.62 17.92
CA GLN A 19 6.33 -0.70 17.28
C GLN A 19 5.47 0.05 16.26
N ASP A 20 5.24 1.34 16.50
CA ASP A 20 4.75 2.29 15.52
C ASP A 20 5.79 2.35 14.39
N THR A 21 5.75 1.37 13.48
CA THR A 21 6.71 1.25 12.37
C THR A 21 6.27 2.08 11.17
N CYS A 22 5.38 3.05 11.35
CA CYS A 22 5.00 4.01 10.30
C CYS A 22 6.16 4.99 10.06
N LYS A 23 7.28 4.52 9.48
CA LYS A 23 8.37 5.38 9.04
C LYS A 23 7.99 6.02 7.71
N LEU A 24 7.21 7.10 7.78
CA LEU A 24 6.87 7.90 6.62
C LEU A 24 7.91 9.01 6.41
N THR A 25 8.20 9.31 5.15
CA THR A 25 9.02 10.46 4.77
C THR A 25 8.12 11.62 4.36
N THR A 26 8.47 12.82 4.83
CA THR A 26 7.78 14.05 4.46
C THR A 26 8.72 14.92 3.65
N THR A 27 8.31 15.31 2.45
CA THR A 27 9.09 16.14 1.54
C THR A 27 8.24 17.30 1.04
N THR A 28 8.78 18.51 1.05
CA THR A 28 8.13 19.68 0.43
C THR A 28 8.84 19.99 -0.87
N ASP A 29 8.08 20.01 -1.97
CA ASP A 29 8.62 20.35 -3.28
C ASP A 29 9.03 21.84 -3.32
N PRO A 30 10.25 22.17 -3.75
CA PRO A 30 10.78 23.54 -3.67
C PRO A 30 10.14 24.52 -4.66
N PHE A 31 9.47 24.03 -5.71
CA PHE A 31 8.88 24.86 -6.76
C PHE A 31 7.38 25.07 -6.56
N THR A 32 6.68 24.02 -6.14
CA THR A 32 5.23 24.03 -5.93
C THR A 32 4.85 24.26 -4.47
N HIS A 33 5.81 24.14 -3.55
CA HIS A 33 5.62 24.17 -2.10
C HIS A 33 4.60 23.14 -1.59
N GLN A 34 4.33 22.10 -2.37
CA GLN A 34 3.44 21.02 -1.97
C GLN A 34 4.18 20.05 -1.07
N THR A 35 3.59 19.78 0.10
CA THR A 35 4.11 18.77 1.03
C THR A 35 3.52 17.42 0.69
N LYS A 36 4.40 16.42 0.55
CA LYS A 36 4.08 15.02 0.28
C LYS A 36 4.52 14.16 1.44
N ILE A 37 3.66 13.24 1.85
CA ILE A 37 3.97 12.15 2.79
C ILE A 37 4.11 10.86 1.97
N SER A 38 5.12 10.05 2.22
CA SER A 38 5.41 8.85 1.43
C SER A 38 5.90 7.70 2.29
N THR A 39 5.56 6.47 1.90
CA THR A 39 6.23 5.27 2.43
C THR A 39 7.61 5.04 1.82
N GLY A 40 7.94 5.74 0.72
CA GLY A 40 8.96 5.31 -0.22
C GLY A 40 8.58 4.00 -0.94
N PHE A 41 9.43 3.58 -1.88
CA PHE A 41 9.28 2.30 -2.55
C PHE A 41 9.74 1.17 -1.64
N ILE A 42 8.80 0.29 -1.30
CA ILE A 42 9.03 -0.91 -0.52
C ILE A 42 8.99 -2.11 -1.47
N PRO A 43 10.04 -2.94 -1.52
CA PRO A 43 10.08 -4.10 -2.40
C PRO A 43 9.21 -5.24 -1.88
N PHE A 44 8.47 -5.87 -2.78
CA PHE A 44 7.69 -7.08 -2.59
C PHE A 44 8.15 -8.14 -3.59
N THR A 45 8.23 -9.39 -3.13
CA THR A 45 8.40 -10.56 -4.00
C THR A 45 7.29 -11.53 -3.69
N ALA A 46 6.37 -11.69 -4.63
CA ALA A 46 5.16 -12.48 -4.47
C ALA A 46 5.03 -13.40 -5.68
N ASN A 47 4.88 -14.71 -5.44
CA ASN A 47 4.74 -15.73 -6.49
C ASN A 47 5.70 -15.59 -7.69
N GLY A 48 6.97 -15.20 -7.42
CA GLY A 48 8.02 -15.00 -8.44
C GLY A 48 8.01 -13.63 -9.12
N VAL A 49 6.97 -12.82 -8.89
CA VAL A 49 6.85 -11.44 -9.37
C VAL A 49 7.55 -10.50 -8.40
N GLN A 50 8.47 -9.70 -8.92
CA GLN A 50 9.12 -8.63 -8.17
C GLN A 50 8.46 -7.30 -8.50
N LEU A 51 7.99 -6.62 -7.47
CA LEU A 51 7.44 -5.28 -7.59
C LEU A 51 7.83 -4.42 -6.40
N SER A 52 7.86 -3.11 -6.58
CA SER A 52 7.97 -2.17 -5.47
C SER A 52 6.69 -1.37 -5.36
N ILE A 53 6.19 -1.22 -4.14
CA ILE A 53 4.97 -0.47 -3.86
C ILE A 53 5.33 0.78 -3.07
N SER A 54 4.78 1.93 -3.45
CA SER A 54 4.76 3.12 -2.59
C SER A 54 3.32 3.60 -2.40
N VAL A 55 3.04 4.15 -1.22
CA VAL A 55 1.80 4.88 -0.96
C VAL A 55 2.19 6.29 -0.59
N ASP A 56 1.71 7.24 -1.38
CA ASP A 56 2.06 8.64 -1.28
C ASP A 56 0.78 9.46 -1.03
N ALA A 57 0.90 10.57 -0.31
CA ALA A 57 -0.20 11.50 -0.11
C ALA A 57 0.24 12.94 -0.29
N THR A 58 -0.59 13.69 -0.99
CA THR A 58 -0.53 15.15 -1.16
C THR A 58 -1.78 15.76 -0.50
N PRO A 59 -1.92 17.10 -0.46
CA PRO A 59 -3.14 17.73 0.04
C PRO A 59 -4.41 17.32 -0.72
N THR A 60 -4.30 16.86 -1.97
CA THR A 60 -5.45 16.56 -2.84
C THR A 60 -5.65 15.08 -3.08
N GLU A 61 -4.60 14.26 -3.02
CA GLU A 61 -4.62 12.87 -3.48
C GLU A 61 -3.83 11.94 -2.57
N ILE A 62 -4.23 10.66 -2.58
CA ILE A 62 -3.52 9.53 -1.99
C ILE A 62 -3.27 8.54 -3.11
N ASP A 63 -2.02 8.36 -3.49
CA ASP A 63 -1.57 7.58 -4.64
C ASP A 63 -0.99 6.23 -4.19
N PHE A 64 -1.43 5.15 -4.84
CA PHE A 64 -0.87 3.82 -4.66
C PHE A 64 -0.10 3.44 -5.92
N PHE A 65 1.23 3.44 -5.81
CA PHE A 65 2.12 3.22 -6.94
C PHE A 65 2.71 1.82 -6.90
N PHE A 66 2.58 1.08 -8.00
CA PHE A 66 3.14 -0.26 -8.21
C PHE A 66 4.16 -0.18 -9.34
N TRP A 67 5.40 -0.59 -9.05
CA TRP A 67 6.50 -0.64 -10.01
C TRP A 67 6.97 -2.08 -10.21
N PHE A 68 6.73 -2.68 -11.37
CA PHE A 68 7.22 -4.02 -11.70
C PHE A 68 8.67 -3.93 -12.20
N THR A 69 9.62 -4.50 -11.44
CA THR A 69 11.06 -4.22 -11.65
C THR A 69 11.75 -5.19 -12.60
N LYS A 70 11.22 -6.40 -12.78
CA LYS A 70 11.91 -7.47 -13.53
C LYS A 70 11.40 -7.68 -14.95
N ASP A 71 10.10 -7.49 -15.17
CA ASP A 71 9.47 -7.72 -16.47
C ASP A 71 9.02 -6.37 -17.04
N GLN A 72 9.44 -6.05 -18.26
CA GLN A 72 8.90 -4.89 -18.98
C GLN A 72 7.40 -5.12 -19.20
N LYS A 73 6.58 -4.44 -18.40
CA LYS A 73 5.13 -4.42 -18.54
C LYS A 73 4.72 -3.05 -19.04
N CYS A 74 3.90 -3.05 -20.09
CA CYS A 74 3.25 -1.83 -20.54
C CYS A 74 1.92 -1.67 -19.83
N PHE A 75 1.64 -0.47 -19.35
CA PHE A 75 0.37 -0.07 -18.80
C PHE A 75 -0.06 1.25 -19.44
N ASP A 76 -1.34 1.37 -19.73
CA ASP A 76 -2.01 2.52 -20.32
C ASP A 76 -3.22 2.91 -19.47
N GLU A 77 -4.00 3.90 -19.90
CA GLU A 77 -5.22 4.34 -19.20
C GLU A 77 -6.35 3.30 -19.21
N ALA A 78 -6.31 2.33 -20.13
CA ALA A 78 -7.27 1.23 -20.22
C ALA A 78 -6.90 0.07 -19.29
N SER A 79 -5.68 0.08 -18.74
CA SER A 79 -5.20 -0.93 -17.82
C SER A 79 -5.94 -0.86 -16.49
N THR A 80 -6.26 -2.02 -15.91
CA THR A 80 -7.05 -2.11 -14.67
C THR A 80 -6.40 -3.02 -13.66
N ILE A 81 -6.64 -2.75 -12.38
CA ILE A 81 -6.29 -3.62 -11.26
C ILE A 81 -7.55 -4.05 -10.53
N GLN A 82 -7.65 -5.34 -10.27
CA GLN A 82 -8.66 -5.94 -9.40
C GLN A 82 -7.97 -6.38 -8.11
N LEU A 83 -8.31 -5.74 -7.00
CA LEU A 83 -7.85 -6.11 -5.66
C LEU A 83 -8.83 -7.11 -5.05
N ASN A 84 -8.30 -8.25 -4.59
CA ASN A 84 -9.05 -9.27 -3.88
C ASN A 84 -8.73 -9.18 -2.38
N PHE A 85 -9.74 -9.23 -1.54
CA PHE A 85 -9.59 -9.14 -0.09
C PHE A 85 -9.68 -10.51 0.57
N GLU A 86 -8.95 -10.70 1.66
CA GLU A 86 -8.96 -11.92 2.45
C GLU A 86 -10.35 -12.17 3.06
N GLY A 87 -10.91 -13.37 2.83
CA GLY A 87 -12.18 -13.80 3.40
C GLY A 87 -13.42 -13.08 2.86
N ASP A 88 -13.30 -12.39 1.72
CA ASP A 88 -14.35 -11.53 1.18
C ASP A 88 -14.67 -11.90 -0.28
N ARG A 89 -15.94 -11.77 -0.66
CA ARG A 89 -16.39 -11.94 -2.05
C ARG A 89 -16.33 -10.64 -2.84
N TYR A 90 -16.31 -9.50 -2.14
CA TYR A 90 -16.18 -8.20 -2.77
C TYR A 90 -14.77 -8.02 -3.36
N ARG A 91 -14.71 -7.36 -4.52
CA ARG A 91 -13.48 -7.05 -5.25
C ARG A 91 -13.50 -5.57 -5.60
N LEU A 92 -12.35 -4.91 -5.45
CA LEU A 92 -12.21 -3.51 -5.82
C LEU A 92 -11.51 -3.42 -7.17
N ASN A 93 -12.18 -2.83 -8.17
CA ASN A 93 -11.63 -2.62 -9.50
C ASN A 93 -11.27 -1.15 -9.66
N LEU A 94 -10.02 -0.87 -10.04
CA LEU A 94 -9.49 0.48 -10.24
C LEU A 94 -8.80 0.56 -11.60
N LYS A 95 -8.81 1.75 -12.19
CA LYS A 95 -8.12 2.03 -13.44
C LYS A 95 -6.75 2.64 -13.15
N ASN A 96 -5.82 2.46 -14.06
CA ASN A 96 -4.57 3.20 -14.05
C ASN A 96 -4.87 4.71 -14.17
N THR A 97 -4.37 5.50 -13.24
CA THR A 97 -4.43 6.97 -13.30
C THR A 97 -3.19 7.59 -13.91
N GLY A 98 -2.21 6.75 -14.29
CA GLY A 98 -0.95 7.19 -14.87
C GLY A 98 -0.94 7.33 -16.36
N SER A 99 0.13 7.98 -16.84
CA SER A 99 0.45 8.00 -18.26
C SER A 99 0.88 6.62 -18.76
N MET A 100 0.64 6.39 -20.04
CA MET A 100 1.11 5.19 -20.72
C MET A 100 2.63 5.05 -20.56
N ASN A 101 3.07 3.88 -20.12
CA ASN A 101 4.48 3.57 -19.94
C ASN A 101 4.73 2.07 -20.17
N CYS A 102 5.97 1.72 -20.54
CA CYS A 102 6.44 0.33 -20.68
C CYS A 102 7.52 -0.03 -19.65
N GLN A 103 7.55 0.71 -18.54
CA GLN A 103 8.51 0.55 -17.45
C GLN A 103 7.90 -0.22 -16.27
N GLY A 104 6.66 -0.71 -16.41
CA GLY A 104 5.96 -1.43 -15.37
C GLY A 104 5.38 -0.54 -14.27
N ALA A 105 5.11 0.75 -14.54
CA ALA A 105 4.46 1.63 -13.58
C ALA A 105 2.94 1.56 -13.72
N PHE A 106 2.25 1.17 -12.65
CA PHE A 106 0.80 1.21 -12.53
C PHE A 106 0.45 1.95 -11.26
N HIS A 107 -0.46 2.90 -11.30
CA HIS A 107 -0.93 3.54 -10.08
C HIS A 107 -2.39 3.93 -10.16
N PHE A 108 -3.00 4.03 -8.98
CA PHE A 108 -4.34 4.55 -8.82
C PHE A 108 -4.36 5.49 -7.62
N SER A 109 -5.19 6.53 -7.69
CA SER A 109 -5.31 7.51 -6.62
C SER A 109 -6.73 7.62 -6.08
N PHE A 110 -6.81 8.03 -4.82
CA PHE A 110 -8.05 8.45 -4.16
C PHE A 110 -7.94 9.91 -3.76
N LYS A 111 -9.07 10.62 -3.73
CA LYS A 111 -9.12 11.98 -3.21
C LYS A 111 -8.73 12.00 -1.73
N ASN A 112 -7.74 12.83 -1.38
CA ASN A 112 -7.48 13.17 0.02
C ASN A 112 -8.52 14.21 0.47
N SER A 113 -9.35 13.84 1.45
CA SER A 113 -10.32 14.75 2.04
C SER A 113 -10.54 14.43 3.52
N ALA A 114 -11.29 15.26 4.24
CA ALA A 114 -11.54 15.07 5.67
C ALA A 114 -12.13 13.69 6.00
N HIS A 115 -12.92 13.14 5.09
CA HIS A 115 -13.49 11.79 5.20
C HIS A 115 -12.79 10.84 4.24
N THR A 116 -12.54 9.61 4.69
CA THR A 116 -11.97 8.55 3.85
C THR A 116 -13.04 8.01 2.90
N PRO A 117 -12.83 8.02 1.56
CA PRO A 117 -13.78 7.47 0.62
C PRO A 117 -14.06 5.98 0.88
N PRO A 118 -15.28 5.45 0.66
CA PRO A 118 -15.63 4.07 1.03
C PRO A 118 -14.71 2.99 0.45
N GLN A 119 -14.26 3.16 -0.80
CA GLN A 119 -13.34 2.23 -1.44
C GLN A 119 -11.94 2.24 -0.78
N LEU A 120 -11.44 3.43 -0.40
CA LEU A 120 -10.20 3.55 0.34
C LEU A 120 -10.35 3.00 1.76
N GLN A 121 -11.48 3.26 2.42
CA GLN A 121 -11.77 2.69 3.74
C GLN A 121 -11.73 1.15 3.71
N ARG A 122 -12.23 0.52 2.63
CA ARG A 122 -12.13 -0.93 2.47
C ARG A 122 -10.68 -1.43 2.43
N LEU A 123 -9.77 -0.68 1.80
CA LEU A 123 -8.32 -0.97 1.80
C LEU A 123 -7.68 -0.82 3.19
N LEU A 124 -8.30 -0.05 4.09
CA LEU A 124 -7.86 0.12 5.48
C LEU A 124 -8.47 -0.92 6.43
N ASP A 125 -9.63 -1.46 6.09
CA ASP A 125 -10.34 -2.42 6.95
C ASP A 125 -10.00 -3.88 6.63
N LYS A 126 -9.59 -4.16 5.38
CA LYS A 126 -9.40 -5.51 4.86
C LYS A 126 -8.02 -5.68 4.23
N ARG A 127 -7.38 -6.79 4.58
CA ARG A 127 -6.11 -7.23 3.98
C ARG A 127 -6.33 -7.62 2.52
N VAL A 128 -5.57 -7.03 1.61
CA VAL A 128 -5.55 -7.41 0.19
C VAL A 128 -4.79 -8.72 0.07
N SER A 129 -5.46 -9.81 -0.29
CA SER A 129 -4.84 -11.14 -0.42
C SER A 129 -4.06 -11.29 -1.72
N SER A 130 -4.61 -10.74 -2.80
CA SER A 130 -4.03 -10.81 -4.13
C SER A 130 -4.55 -9.66 -4.98
N PHE A 131 -3.86 -9.39 -6.08
CA PHE A 131 -4.39 -8.55 -7.12
C PHE A 131 -4.20 -9.16 -8.50
N ARG A 132 -5.03 -8.73 -9.44
CA ARG A 132 -4.92 -9.03 -10.85
C ARG A 132 -4.86 -7.74 -11.64
N ILE A 133 -3.76 -7.50 -12.35
CA ILE A 133 -3.65 -6.40 -13.30
C ILE A 133 -3.93 -6.94 -14.71
N THR A 134 -4.80 -6.25 -15.44
CA THR A 134 -5.05 -6.47 -16.86
C THR A 134 -4.44 -5.30 -17.62
N GLY A 135 -3.38 -5.57 -18.37
CA GLY A 135 -2.69 -4.59 -19.22
C GLY A 135 -3.30 -4.46 -20.62
N PRO A 136 -2.66 -3.66 -21.50
CA PRO A 136 -3.03 -3.59 -22.90
C PRO A 136 -2.93 -5.00 -23.53
N ASN A 137 -3.82 -5.27 -24.49
CA ASN A 137 -3.96 -6.58 -25.15
C ASN A 137 -4.40 -7.72 -24.21
N LYS A 138 -5.05 -7.41 -23.08
CA LYS A 138 -5.59 -8.40 -22.12
C LYS A 138 -4.52 -9.28 -21.48
N THR A 139 -3.28 -8.81 -21.42
CA THR A 139 -2.22 -9.48 -20.67
C THR A 139 -2.53 -9.44 -19.18
N ILE A 140 -2.45 -10.59 -18.50
CA ILE A 140 -2.83 -10.71 -17.08
C ILE A 140 -1.57 -10.93 -16.24
N THR A 141 -1.42 -10.11 -15.21
CA THR A 141 -0.42 -10.32 -14.14
C THR A 141 -1.15 -10.51 -12.83
N GLU A 142 -0.96 -11.66 -12.20
CA GLU A 142 -1.57 -11.98 -10.91
C GLU A 142 -0.49 -12.07 -9.83
N VAL A 143 -0.74 -11.38 -8.71
CA VAL A 143 0.17 -11.31 -7.58
C VAL A 143 -0.58 -11.75 -6.33
N SER A 144 -0.04 -12.73 -5.61
CA SER A 144 -0.61 -13.26 -4.36
C SER A 144 0.36 -13.02 -3.21
N PHE A 145 -0.09 -12.24 -2.23
CA PHE A 145 0.75 -11.79 -1.12
C PHE A 145 0.86 -12.85 -0.02
N SER A 146 2.04 -12.94 0.61
CA SER A 146 2.21 -13.67 1.88
C SER A 146 1.50 -12.95 3.04
N GLU A 147 1.32 -13.60 4.19
CA GLU A 147 0.68 -12.98 5.35
C GLU A 147 1.40 -11.70 5.81
N GLU A 148 2.73 -11.71 5.78
CA GLU A 148 3.56 -10.56 6.13
C GLU A 148 3.33 -9.41 5.16
N GLN A 149 3.26 -9.72 3.85
CA GLN A 149 3.03 -8.72 2.80
C GLN A 149 1.62 -8.12 2.87
N LYS A 150 0.61 -8.94 3.17
CA LYS A 150 -0.76 -8.47 3.41
C LYS A 150 -0.80 -7.46 4.56
N ALA A 151 -0.16 -7.79 5.68
CA ALA A 151 -0.07 -6.91 6.84
C ALA A 151 0.74 -5.64 6.53
N GLN A 152 1.79 -5.76 5.74
CA GLN A 152 2.63 -4.63 5.33
C GLN A 152 1.88 -3.64 4.44
N LEU A 153 1.17 -4.11 3.42
CA LEU A 153 0.38 -3.25 2.53
C LEU A 153 -0.76 -2.54 3.28
N LEU A 154 -1.46 -3.26 4.16
CA LEU A 154 -2.49 -2.68 5.03
C LEU A 154 -1.90 -1.57 5.92
N ARG A 155 -0.72 -1.81 6.49
CA ARG A 155 -0.02 -0.85 7.34
C ARG A 155 0.40 0.39 6.55
N MET A 156 1.00 0.21 5.37
CA MET A 156 1.38 1.30 4.47
C MET A 156 0.19 2.22 4.19
N ALA A 157 -0.94 1.65 3.77
CA ALA A 157 -2.16 2.39 3.49
C ALA A 157 -2.68 3.12 4.74
N SER A 158 -2.75 2.43 5.88
CA SER A 158 -3.28 2.99 7.12
C SER A 158 -2.43 4.15 7.66
N CYS A 159 -1.11 4.00 7.65
CA CYS A 159 -0.19 5.05 8.09
C CYS A 159 -0.36 6.31 7.21
N VAL A 160 -0.33 6.15 5.89
CA VAL A 160 -0.40 7.28 4.98
C VAL A 160 -1.76 7.96 5.03
N VAL A 161 -2.88 7.22 5.03
CA VAL A 161 -4.22 7.84 5.09
C VAL A 161 -4.46 8.58 6.41
N ARG A 162 -3.91 8.07 7.52
CA ARG A 162 -4.00 8.75 8.83
C ARG A 162 -3.23 10.07 8.79
N ASP A 163 -1.96 10.04 8.38
CA ASP A 163 -1.09 11.20 8.45
C ASP A 163 -1.39 12.20 7.32
N SER A 164 -1.95 11.76 6.18
CA SER A 164 -2.37 12.62 5.07
C SER A 164 -3.41 13.65 5.45
N LYS A 165 -4.20 13.41 6.51
CA LYS A 165 -5.20 14.37 6.99
C LYS A 165 -4.56 15.65 7.53
N THR A 166 -3.31 15.58 7.97
CA THR A 166 -2.54 16.76 8.40
C THR A 166 -2.18 17.70 7.25
N LEU A 167 -2.22 17.20 6.00
CA LEU A 167 -1.94 17.98 4.79
C LEU A 167 -3.15 18.79 4.31
N LEU A 168 -4.34 18.52 4.85
CA LEU A 168 -5.55 19.24 4.48
C LEU A 168 -5.46 20.65 5.06
N LYS A 169 -5.51 21.66 4.19
CA LYS A 169 -5.69 23.04 4.64
C LYS A 169 -7.04 23.13 5.35
N LYS A 170 -7.02 23.68 6.58
CA LYS A 170 -8.25 24.03 7.29
C LYS A 170 -8.98 25.17 6.58
#